data_AF-A0A3Q0EPD4-F1
#
_entry.id   AF-A0A3Q0EPD4-F1
#
_cell.length_a   1.000
_cell.length_b   1.000
_cell.length_c   1.000
_cell.angle_alpha   90.00
_cell.angle_beta   90.00
_cell.angle_gamma   90.00
#
_symmetry.space_group_name_H-M   'P 1'
#
loop_
_entity.id
_entity.type
_entity.pdbx_description
1 polymer ?
#
loop_
_entity_poly.entity_id
_entity_poly.type
_entity_poly.pdbx_seq_one_letter_code
_entity_poly.pdbx_strand_id
1 'polypeptide(L)'
;MLITWLTGVVKRVHFSSLYAGHIINDYRKMEKNQHVYTLRNYATYKLFMSFCHDEHWWCYAVNLKTLRISIIDSLNKAVKDRKRIDTFVDQNMAKCFCMLYNRPEGSIAHLFVQVSNIPSQPNLFDCGVIILKAVEIWDGEDKYNSMSMPQYTNEELREIRKNYVKDWILDNDNIARMEALHKYGFLQDC
;
A
#
# COMPACT_ATOMS: atom_id res chain seq x y z
N MET A 1 6.35 -2.98 -4.90
CA MET A 1 5.76 -1.70 -5.33
C MET A 1 5.02 -1.12 -4.14
N LEU A 2 5.51 -0.02 -3.56
CA LEU A 2 4.82 0.71 -2.49
C LEU A 2 3.97 1.80 -3.13
N ILE A 3 2.66 1.72 -2.98
CA ILE A 3 1.70 2.72 -3.47
C ILE A 3 1.35 3.56 -2.25
N THR A 4 1.57 4.88 -2.29
CA THR A 4 1.23 5.78 -1.18
C THR A 4 0.34 6.91 -1.67
N TRP A 5 -0.71 7.18 -0.88
CA TRP A 5 -1.72 8.21 -1.12
C TRP A 5 -1.33 9.54 -0.48
N LEU A 6 -1.32 10.61 -1.28
CA LEU A 6 -1.32 11.98 -0.80
C LEU A 6 -2.45 12.73 -1.50
N THR A 7 -3.34 13.32 -0.70
CA THR A 7 -4.34 14.31 -1.14
C THR A 7 -5.29 13.88 -2.28
N GLY A 8 -5.59 12.59 -2.41
CA GLY A 8 -6.53 12.13 -3.45
C GLY A 8 -5.91 11.84 -4.82
N VAL A 9 -4.58 11.81 -4.95
CA VAL A 9 -3.89 11.57 -6.23
C VAL A 9 -2.97 10.35 -6.12
N VAL A 10 -3.11 9.39 -7.05
CA VAL A 10 -2.26 8.20 -7.13
C VAL A 10 -0.97 8.53 -7.88
N LYS A 11 0.04 9.01 -7.17
CA LYS A 11 1.38 9.16 -7.75
C LYS A 11 2.15 7.83 -7.71
N ARG A 12 2.63 7.36 -8.88
CA ARG A 12 3.65 6.31 -8.95
C ARG A 12 4.97 6.89 -8.47
N VAL A 13 5.23 6.79 -7.17
CA VAL A 13 6.53 7.14 -6.62
C VAL A 13 7.20 5.91 -6.06
N HIS A 14 8.27 5.47 -6.72
CA HIS A 14 9.29 4.66 -6.06
C HIS A 14 9.88 5.53 -4.95
N PHE A 15 9.35 5.37 -3.73
CA PHE A 15 9.60 6.23 -2.56
C PHE A 15 9.33 7.73 -2.77
N SER A 16 8.07 8.16 -2.64
CA SER A 16 7.77 9.38 -1.87
C SER A 16 6.39 9.33 -1.24
N SER A 17 6.35 8.94 0.03
CA SER A 17 5.42 9.53 0.98
C SER A 17 6.03 10.83 1.50
N LEU A 18 5.24 11.73 2.09
CA LEU A 18 5.73 12.92 2.83
C LEU A 18 6.96 12.61 3.72
N TYR A 19 7.06 11.37 4.20
CA TYR A 19 8.20 10.80 4.93
C TYR A 19 9.51 10.73 4.14
N ALA A 20 9.55 10.20 2.91
CA ALA A 20 10.77 10.22 2.10
C ALA A 20 11.14 11.65 1.71
N GLY A 21 10.15 12.52 1.45
CA GLY A 21 10.39 13.95 1.29
C GLY A 21 10.99 14.60 2.53
N HIS A 22 10.46 14.32 3.72
CA HIS A 22 11.00 14.83 4.99
C HIS A 22 12.40 14.28 5.27
N ILE A 23 12.64 12.97 5.10
CA ILE A 23 13.96 12.37 5.29
C ILE A 23 14.96 12.92 4.28
N ILE A 24 14.62 13.01 2.99
CA ILE A 24 15.52 13.53 1.97
C ILE A 24 15.82 15.01 2.23
N ASN A 25 14.81 15.81 2.59
CA ASN A 25 15.02 17.22 2.94
C ASN A 25 15.83 17.39 4.21
N ASP A 26 15.71 16.47 5.16
CA ASP A 26 16.48 16.47 6.39
C ASP A 26 17.92 16.01 6.18
N TYR A 27 18.16 14.97 5.37
CA TYR A 27 19.49 14.54 4.92
C TYR A 27 20.24 15.62 4.14
N ARG A 28 19.53 16.54 3.49
CA ARG A 28 20.12 17.71 2.82
C ARG A 28 20.60 18.79 3.80
N LYS A 29 20.27 18.70 5.09
CA LYS A 29 20.81 19.59 6.13
C LYS A 29 22.23 19.17 6.52
N MET A 30 23.00 20.11 7.08
CA MET A 30 24.27 19.80 7.74
C MET A 30 24.06 18.72 8.80
N GLU A 31 24.99 17.78 8.93
CA GLU A 31 24.89 16.59 9.80
C GLU A 31 24.43 16.92 11.24
N LYS A 32 24.96 17.99 11.83
CA LYS A 32 24.57 18.50 13.17
C LYS A 32 23.12 18.98 13.31
N ASN A 33 22.46 19.25 12.18
CA ASN A 33 21.09 19.77 12.08
C ASN A 33 20.11 18.73 11.52
N GLN A 34 20.58 17.51 11.24
CA GLN A 34 19.73 16.40 10.85
C GLN A 34 18.92 15.93 12.06
N HIS A 35 17.65 15.63 11.83
CA HIS A 35 16.75 15.10 12.82
C HIS A 35 17.14 13.65 13.14
N VAL A 36 17.31 13.35 14.43
CA VAL A 36 17.43 11.96 14.89
C VAL A 36 16.03 11.36 14.88
N TYR A 37 15.68 10.70 13.80
CA TYR A 37 14.40 10.05 13.67
C TYR A 37 14.26 8.89 14.67
N THR A 38 13.14 8.88 15.41
CA THR A 38 12.77 7.82 16.34
C THR A 38 11.39 7.27 15.99
N LEU A 39 11.04 6.07 16.47
CA LEU A 39 9.72 5.48 16.18
C LEU A 39 8.54 6.32 16.67
N ARG A 40 8.71 7.20 17.66
CA ARG A 40 7.63 8.14 18.03
C ARG A 40 7.23 9.02 16.85
N ASN A 41 8.14 9.29 15.91
CA ASN A 41 7.84 9.99 14.67
C ASN A 41 7.03 9.14 13.68
N TYR A 42 6.94 7.81 13.88
CA TYR A 42 6.33 6.84 12.96
C TYR A 42 5.12 6.09 13.53
N ALA A 43 4.83 6.23 14.84
CA ALA A 43 3.79 5.46 15.53
C ALA A 43 2.37 5.68 15.00
N THR A 44 2.13 6.75 14.24
CA THR A 44 0.84 7.05 13.62
C THR A 44 0.69 6.46 12.22
N TYR A 45 1.77 5.92 11.63
CA TYR A 45 1.78 5.46 10.24
C TYR A 45 1.54 3.95 10.15
N LYS A 46 0.84 3.57 9.08
CA LYS A 46 0.72 2.19 8.63
C LYS A 46 1.62 1.98 7.42
N LEU A 47 2.34 0.86 7.39
CA LEU A 47 3.12 0.45 6.22
C LEU A 47 2.31 -0.56 5.40
N PHE A 48 2.04 -0.26 4.14
CA PHE A 48 1.35 -1.18 3.22
C PHE A 48 2.36 -1.81 2.26
N MET A 49 2.31 -3.13 2.12
CA MET A 49 3.16 -3.90 1.22
C MET A 49 2.27 -4.77 0.35
N SER A 50 2.05 -4.33 -0.90
CA SER A 50 1.32 -5.12 -1.89
C SER A 50 2.17 -6.27 -2.42
N PHE A 51 1.55 -7.44 -2.58
CA PHE A 51 2.14 -8.66 -3.10
C PHE A 51 1.32 -9.17 -4.28
N CYS A 52 2.01 -9.73 -5.27
CA CYS A 52 1.40 -10.40 -6.41
C CYS A 52 2.07 -11.76 -6.61
N HIS A 53 1.27 -12.83 -6.66
CA HIS A 53 1.70 -14.19 -6.96
C HIS A 53 0.58 -14.93 -7.66
N ASP A 54 0.90 -15.70 -8.71
CA ASP A 54 -0.09 -16.44 -9.51
C ASP A 54 -1.30 -15.58 -9.92
N GLU A 55 -1.02 -14.37 -10.42
CA GLU A 55 -1.98 -13.36 -10.88
C GLU A 55 -2.94 -12.84 -9.79
N HIS A 56 -2.66 -13.15 -8.52
CA HIS A 56 -3.46 -12.70 -7.39
C HIS A 56 -2.74 -11.61 -6.59
N TRP A 57 -3.43 -10.51 -6.31
CA TRP A 57 -2.94 -9.40 -5.50
C TRP A 57 -3.53 -9.42 -4.09
N TRP A 58 -2.66 -9.29 -3.08
CA TRP A 58 -3.05 -9.02 -1.70
C TRP A 58 -2.10 -7.99 -1.06
N CYS A 59 -2.37 -7.59 0.18
CA CYS A 59 -1.55 -6.61 0.87
C CYS A 59 -1.30 -6.98 2.34
N TYR A 60 -0.09 -6.73 2.82
CA TYR A 60 0.22 -6.72 4.24
C TYR A 60 0.23 -5.27 4.73
N ALA A 61 -0.64 -4.97 5.70
CA ALA A 61 -0.66 -3.70 6.41
C ALA A 61 0.00 -3.89 7.79
N VAL A 62 1.12 -3.21 8.02
CA VAL A 62 1.86 -3.25 9.28
C VAL A 62 1.49 -2.05 10.13
N ASN A 63 0.98 -2.30 11.32
CA ASN A 63 0.80 -1.28 12.33
C ASN A 63 2.14 -1.04 13.04
N LEU A 64 2.79 0.09 12.78
CA LEU A 64 4.13 0.37 13.31
C LEU A 64 4.17 0.58 14.83
N LYS A 65 3.02 0.92 15.45
CA LYS A 65 2.91 1.07 16.91
C LYS A 65 2.83 -0.29 17.62
N THR A 66 2.06 -1.23 17.06
CA THR A 66 1.81 -2.53 17.69
C THR A 66 2.67 -3.65 17.12
N LEU A 67 3.37 -3.39 16.01
CA LEU A 67 4.12 -4.37 15.22
C LEU A 67 3.27 -5.60 14.85
N ARG A 68 2.00 -5.35 14.52
CA ARG A 68 1.07 -6.36 14.00
C ARG A 68 0.93 -6.24 12.50
N ILE A 69 0.79 -7.37 11.84
CA ILE A 69 0.58 -7.48 10.40
C ILE A 69 -0.85 -7.92 10.14
N SER A 70 -1.57 -7.12 9.37
CA SER A 70 -2.90 -7.43 8.86
C SER A 70 -2.82 -7.81 7.39
N ILE A 71 -3.36 -8.97 7.04
CA ILE A 71 -3.44 -9.45 5.67
C ILE A 71 -4.77 -8.99 5.08
N ILE A 72 -4.71 -8.16 4.05
CA ILE A 72 -5.85 -7.71 3.27
C ILE A 72 -5.88 -8.53 1.99
N ASP A 73 -6.84 -9.44 1.88
CA ASP A 73 -6.99 -10.36 0.75
C ASP A 73 -8.47 -10.53 0.39
N SER A 74 -8.88 -9.99 -0.76
CA SER A 74 -10.28 -9.95 -1.18
C SER A 74 -10.70 -11.17 -1.99
N LEU A 75 -9.76 -12.01 -2.43
CA LEU A 75 -10.10 -13.26 -3.09
C LEU A 75 -10.08 -14.38 -2.05
N ASN A 76 -11.20 -15.09 -1.96
CA ASN A 76 -11.25 -16.36 -1.24
C ASN A 76 -10.61 -17.50 -2.06
N LYS A 77 -9.50 -17.21 -2.75
CA LYS A 77 -8.71 -18.17 -3.52
C LYS A 77 -7.58 -18.67 -2.64
N ALA A 78 -7.44 -19.99 -2.53
CA ALA A 78 -6.29 -20.57 -1.86
C ALA A 78 -5.01 -20.15 -2.62
N VAL A 79 -4.17 -19.37 -1.95
CA VAL A 79 -2.84 -19.03 -2.46
C VAL A 79 -1.89 -20.16 -2.11
N LYS A 80 -1.24 -20.72 -3.13
CA LYS A 80 -0.22 -21.76 -2.93
C LYS A 80 0.89 -21.21 -2.04
N ASP A 81 1.32 -22.02 -1.08
CA ASP A 81 2.40 -21.68 -0.13
C ASP A 81 2.16 -20.39 0.69
N ARG A 82 0.91 -19.93 0.85
CA ARG A 82 0.59 -18.69 1.60
C ARG A 82 1.23 -18.63 2.98
N LYS A 83 1.14 -19.73 3.75
CA LYS A 83 1.75 -19.82 5.08
C LYS A 83 3.26 -19.55 5.03
N ARG A 84 3.97 -20.10 4.04
CA ARG A 84 5.42 -19.88 3.87
C ARG A 84 5.71 -18.42 3.54
N ILE A 85 4.89 -17.80 2.67
CA ILE A 85 5.04 -16.38 2.33
C ILE A 85 4.77 -15.51 3.57
N ASP A 86 3.69 -15.76 4.30
CA ASP A 86 3.34 -15.02 5.52
C ASP A 86 4.45 -15.11 6.58
N THR A 87 5.00 -16.31 6.82
CA THR A 87 6.15 -16.51 7.70
C THR A 87 7.38 -15.76 7.21
N PHE A 88 7.66 -15.78 5.90
CA PHE A 88 8.78 -15.04 5.35
C PHE A 88 8.62 -13.53 5.54
N VAL A 89 7.41 -12.99 5.31
CA VAL A 89 7.10 -11.57 5.48
C VAL A 89 7.27 -11.16 6.95
N ASP A 90 6.67 -11.90 7.89
CA ASP A 90 6.85 -11.68 9.32
C ASP A 90 8.34 -11.63 9.71
N GLN A 91 9.09 -12.69 9.42
CA GLN A 91 10.48 -12.80 9.81
C GLN A 91 11.35 -11.69 9.24
N ASN A 92 11.17 -11.36 7.96
CA ASN A 92 11.94 -10.28 7.33
C ASN A 92 11.53 -8.91 7.85
N MET A 93 10.25 -8.70 8.21
CA MET A 93 9.83 -7.46 8.85
C MET A 93 10.44 -7.32 10.25
N ALA A 94 10.49 -8.38 11.05
CA ALA A 94 11.16 -8.36 12.36
C ALA A 94 12.64 -7.97 12.23
N LYS A 95 13.36 -8.54 11.25
CA LYS A 95 14.75 -8.19 10.95
C LYS A 95 14.90 -6.76 10.46
N CYS A 96 14.06 -6.33 9.51
CA CYS A 96 14.00 -4.96 9.02
C CYS A 96 13.82 -3.96 10.17
N PHE A 97 12.90 -4.27 11.07
CA PHE A 97 12.70 -3.48 12.26
C PHE A 97 13.93 -3.51 13.18
N CYS A 98 14.58 -4.64 13.43
CA CYS A 98 15.82 -4.66 14.21
C CYS A 98 16.85 -3.66 13.65
N MET A 99 17.03 -3.62 12.33
CA MET A 99 17.92 -2.64 11.67
C MET A 99 17.43 -1.21 11.87
N LEU A 100 16.14 -0.93 11.62
CA LEU A 100 15.56 0.41 11.77
C LEU A 100 15.59 0.92 13.22
N TYR A 101 15.50 0.02 14.21
CA TYR A 101 15.59 0.32 15.63
C TYR A 101 17.02 0.32 16.18
N ASN A 102 18.01 0.03 15.33
CA ASN A 102 19.40 -0.21 15.74
C ASN A 102 19.49 -1.20 16.92
N ARG A 103 18.76 -2.31 16.81
CA ARG A 103 18.77 -3.41 17.79
C ARG A 103 19.43 -4.65 17.19
N PRO A 104 20.03 -5.53 18.02
CA PRO A 104 20.55 -6.80 17.54
C PRO A 104 19.49 -7.61 16.78
N GLU A 105 19.89 -8.32 15.73
CA GLU A 105 19.01 -9.24 15.02
C GLU A 105 18.44 -10.29 16.00
N GLY A 106 17.15 -10.59 15.86
CA GLY A 106 16.43 -11.53 16.76
C GLY A 106 15.93 -10.91 18.07
N SER A 107 16.25 -9.66 18.37
CA SER A 107 15.74 -8.98 19.58
C SER A 107 14.28 -8.52 19.47
N ILE A 108 13.74 -8.43 18.25
CA ILE A 108 12.32 -8.19 18.00
C ILE A 108 11.69 -9.53 17.64
N ALA A 109 10.70 -9.91 18.44
CA ALA A 109 9.94 -11.13 18.21
C ALA A 109 9.20 -11.08 16.86
N HIS A 110 8.82 -12.26 16.38
CA HIS A 110 7.93 -12.42 15.24
C HIS A 110 6.67 -11.57 15.42
N LEU A 111 6.28 -10.89 14.35
CA LEU A 111 5.11 -10.04 14.30
C LEU A 111 3.86 -10.92 14.22
N PHE A 112 2.82 -10.53 14.95
CA PHE A 112 1.55 -11.23 14.90
C PHE A 112 0.87 -10.96 13.55
N VAL A 113 0.69 -12.02 12.74
CA VAL A 113 0.03 -11.98 11.43
C VAL A 113 -1.42 -12.43 11.56
N GLN A 114 -2.34 -11.60 11.07
CA GLN A 114 -3.78 -11.89 11.10
C GLN A 114 -4.45 -11.55 9.76
N VAL A 115 -5.36 -12.42 9.31
CA VAL A 115 -6.24 -12.11 8.17
C VAL A 115 -7.28 -11.09 8.58
N SER A 116 -7.35 -9.99 7.83
CA SER A 116 -8.34 -8.94 8.04
C SER A 116 -9.73 -9.43 7.65
N ASN A 117 -10.72 -9.03 8.43
CA ASN A 117 -12.12 -9.25 8.13
C ASN A 117 -12.55 -8.28 7.04
N ILE A 118 -12.38 -8.67 5.77
CA ILE A 118 -12.82 -7.88 4.61
C ILE A 118 -13.79 -8.67 3.74
N PRO A 119 -14.67 -7.99 3.00
CA PRO A 119 -15.59 -8.67 2.11
C PRO A 119 -14.88 -9.34 0.94
N SER A 120 -15.44 -10.47 0.48
CA SER A 120 -14.98 -11.12 -0.74
C SER A 120 -15.37 -10.29 -1.96
N GLN A 121 -14.46 -10.20 -2.92
CA GLN A 121 -14.74 -9.51 -4.17
C GLN A 121 -15.71 -10.31 -5.06
N PRO A 122 -16.52 -9.63 -5.89
CA PRO A 122 -17.56 -10.29 -6.69
C PRO A 122 -17.07 -10.97 -7.98
N ASN A 123 -15.78 -10.86 -8.33
CA ASN A 123 -15.20 -11.42 -9.55
C ASN A 123 -13.76 -11.90 -9.34
N LEU A 124 -13.08 -12.37 -10.40
CA LEU A 124 -11.75 -12.99 -10.27
C LEU A 124 -10.57 -12.06 -10.58
N PHE A 125 -10.81 -10.81 -10.97
CA PHE A 125 -9.76 -9.95 -11.56
C PHE A 125 -9.58 -8.60 -10.83
N ASP A 126 -10.46 -8.24 -9.90
CA ASP A 126 -10.41 -6.94 -9.21
C ASP A 126 -9.59 -6.92 -7.92
N CYS A 127 -8.80 -7.97 -7.63
CA CYS A 127 -7.97 -8.02 -6.42
C CYS A 127 -6.99 -6.85 -6.35
N GLY A 128 -6.35 -6.48 -7.46
CA GLY A 128 -5.50 -5.29 -7.52
C GLY A 128 -6.26 -3.99 -7.25
N VAL A 129 -7.49 -3.86 -7.74
CA VAL A 129 -8.35 -2.68 -7.56
C VAL A 129 -8.76 -2.52 -6.10
N ILE A 130 -9.10 -3.62 -5.45
CA ILE A 130 -9.44 -3.64 -4.03
C ILE A 130 -8.22 -3.36 -3.17
N ILE A 131 -7.04 -3.86 -3.51
CA ILE A 131 -5.81 -3.51 -2.79
C ILE A 131 -5.49 -2.01 -2.92
N LEU A 132 -5.68 -1.41 -4.10
CA LEU A 132 -5.56 0.04 -4.26
C LEU A 132 -6.55 0.78 -3.34
N LYS A 133 -7.80 0.32 -3.28
CA LYS A 133 -8.81 0.89 -2.36
C LYS A 133 -8.47 0.67 -0.89
N ALA A 134 -7.92 -0.46 -0.52
CA ALA A 134 -7.53 -0.72 0.85
C ALA A 134 -6.43 0.26 1.30
N VAL A 135 -5.45 0.54 0.44
CA VAL A 135 -4.42 1.55 0.73
C VAL A 135 -5.02 2.95 0.94
N GLU A 136 -6.17 3.25 0.32
CA GLU A 136 -6.87 4.53 0.52
C GLU A 136 -7.59 4.64 1.86
N ILE A 137 -8.40 3.63 2.21
CA ILE A 137 -9.44 3.78 3.24
C ILE A 137 -9.26 2.86 4.46
N TRP A 138 -8.40 1.85 4.36
CA TRP A 138 -8.25 0.85 5.40
C TRP A 138 -7.51 1.42 6.62
N ASP A 139 -8.17 1.36 7.76
CA ASP A 139 -7.62 1.77 9.05
C ASP A 139 -7.54 0.63 10.07
N GLY A 140 -8.03 -0.55 9.71
CA GLY A 140 -8.03 -1.74 10.56
C GLY A 140 -9.24 -1.87 11.48
N GLU A 141 -10.20 -0.95 11.42
CA GLU A 141 -11.42 -1.00 12.21
C GLU A 141 -12.59 -1.56 11.39
N ASP A 142 -13.44 -2.39 12.02
CA ASP A 142 -14.60 -3.02 11.38
C ASP A 142 -15.81 -2.06 11.27
N LYS A 143 -15.65 -0.98 10.49
CA LYS A 143 -16.63 0.12 10.37
C LYS A 143 -17.66 -0.06 9.25
N TYR A 144 -17.58 -1.12 8.45
CA TYR A 144 -18.46 -1.38 7.31
C TYR A 144 -19.28 -2.63 7.55
N ASN A 145 -20.43 -2.52 8.21
CA ASN A 145 -21.29 -3.66 8.53
C ASN A 145 -20.53 -4.82 9.22
N SER A 146 -19.70 -4.48 10.21
CA SER A 146 -18.80 -5.42 10.90
C SER A 146 -17.68 -5.99 10.02
N MET A 147 -17.23 -5.25 9.00
CA MET A 147 -16.04 -5.54 8.20
C MET A 147 -15.13 -4.32 8.12
N SER A 148 -13.84 -4.55 7.87
CA SER A 148 -12.82 -3.49 7.78
C SER A 148 -12.71 -2.83 6.41
N MET A 149 -13.51 -3.26 5.43
CA MET A 149 -13.65 -2.65 4.10
C MET A 149 -15.12 -2.71 3.64
N PRO A 150 -15.59 -1.77 2.80
CA PRO A 150 -16.92 -1.83 2.19
C PRO A 150 -17.02 -2.97 1.17
N GLN A 151 -18.20 -3.58 1.09
CA GLN A 151 -18.53 -4.52 0.02
C GLN A 151 -18.80 -3.74 -1.26
N TYR A 152 -18.19 -4.16 -2.37
CA TYR A 152 -18.43 -3.58 -3.69
C TYR A 152 -19.16 -4.55 -4.61
N THR A 153 -20.00 -3.99 -5.46
CA THR A 153 -20.61 -4.63 -6.65
C THR A 153 -19.66 -4.60 -7.85
N ASN A 154 -19.98 -5.35 -8.91
CA ASN A 154 -19.20 -5.33 -10.15
C ASN A 154 -19.25 -3.96 -10.83
N GLU A 155 -20.40 -3.28 -10.75
CA GLU A 155 -20.64 -1.96 -11.32
C GLU A 155 -19.80 -0.89 -10.61
N GLU A 156 -19.78 -0.90 -9.27
CA GLU A 156 -18.94 0.01 -8.48
C GLU A 156 -17.45 -0.21 -8.76
N LEU A 157 -16.99 -1.47 -8.80
CA LEU A 157 -15.60 -1.77 -9.13
C LEU A 157 -15.24 -1.34 -10.55
N ARG A 158 -16.14 -1.48 -11.51
CA ARG A 158 -15.94 -0.97 -12.88
C ARG A 158 -15.74 0.53 -12.89
N GLU A 159 -16.51 1.27 -12.10
CA GLU A 159 -16.36 2.72 -12.05
C GLU A 159 -15.09 3.14 -11.32
N ILE A 160 -14.73 2.46 -10.24
CA ILE A 160 -13.45 2.65 -9.55
C ILE A 160 -12.28 2.40 -10.52
N ARG A 161 -12.32 1.33 -11.33
CA ARG A 161 -11.28 1.06 -12.35
C ARG A 161 -11.13 2.20 -13.33
N LYS A 162 -12.25 2.70 -13.89
CA LYS A 162 -12.21 3.82 -14.83
C LYS A 162 -11.65 5.08 -14.18
N ASN A 163 -12.01 5.34 -12.94
CA ASN A 163 -11.49 6.50 -12.21
C ASN A 163 -9.98 6.40 -12.03
N TYR A 164 -9.44 5.25 -11.59
CA TYR A 164 -7.99 5.07 -11.51
C TYR A 164 -7.29 5.24 -12.86
N VAL A 165 -7.83 4.66 -13.93
CA VAL A 165 -7.24 4.79 -15.27
C VAL A 165 -7.26 6.24 -15.73
N LYS A 166 -8.37 6.95 -15.53
CA LYS A 166 -8.49 8.38 -15.83
C LYS A 166 -7.46 9.19 -15.06
N ASP A 167 -7.35 8.97 -13.75
CA ASP A 167 -6.41 9.68 -12.89
C ASP A 167 -4.97 9.44 -13.33
N TRP A 168 -4.59 8.20 -13.67
CA TRP A 168 -3.25 7.88 -14.16
C TRP A 168 -2.94 8.47 -15.53
N ILE A 169 -3.90 8.45 -16.46
CA ILE A 169 -3.71 9.05 -17.78
C ILE A 169 -3.50 10.55 -17.65
N LEU A 170 -4.28 11.21 -16.80
CA LEU A 170 -4.30 12.65 -16.63
C LEU A 170 -3.22 13.18 -15.67
N ASP A 171 -2.57 12.31 -14.88
CA ASP A 171 -1.55 12.68 -13.91
C ASP A 171 -0.39 13.46 -14.56
N ASN A 172 -0.01 14.60 -13.98
CA ASN A 172 1.03 15.47 -14.51
C ASN A 172 2.41 14.79 -14.57
N ASP A 173 2.64 13.77 -13.75
CA ASP A 173 3.89 12.99 -13.73
C ASP A 173 3.85 11.81 -14.72
N ASN A 174 2.74 11.59 -15.43
CA ASN A 174 2.66 10.58 -16.47
C ASN A 174 3.47 11.03 -17.70
N ILE A 175 4.63 10.40 -17.90
CA ILE A 175 5.55 10.68 -19.01
C ILE A 175 4.91 10.47 -20.40
N ALA A 176 3.88 9.62 -20.48
CA ALA A 176 3.15 9.33 -21.71
C ALA A 176 1.83 10.13 -21.81
N ARG A 177 1.60 11.12 -20.94
CA ARG A 177 0.35 11.88 -20.88
C ARG A 177 -0.02 12.51 -22.21
N MET A 178 0.91 13.20 -22.88
CA MET A 178 0.63 13.86 -24.15
C MET A 178 0.30 12.86 -25.27
N GLU A 179 1.04 11.75 -25.35
CA GLU A 179 0.75 10.67 -26.29
C GLU A 179 -0.63 10.07 -26.03
N ALA A 180 -0.96 9.80 -24.77
CA ALA A 180 -2.27 9.27 -24.40
C ALA A 180 -3.39 10.25 -24.76
N LEU A 181 -3.24 11.52 -24.41
CA LEU A 181 -4.23 12.56 -24.72
C LEU A 181 -4.44 12.70 -26.23
N HIS A 182 -3.37 12.65 -27.03
CA HIS A 182 -3.46 12.68 -28.50
C HIS A 182 -4.15 11.43 -29.06
N LYS A 183 -3.71 10.24 -28.65
CA LYS A 183 -4.27 8.95 -29.08
C LYS A 183 -5.76 8.81 -28.80
N TYR A 184 -6.23 9.38 -27.70
CA TYR A 184 -7.64 9.34 -27.30
C TYR A 184 -8.44 10.59 -27.73
N GLY A 185 -7.87 11.47 -28.56
CA GLY A 185 -8.57 12.61 -29.17
C GLY A 185 -8.86 13.77 -28.22
N PHE A 186 -8.11 13.88 -27.12
CA PHE A 186 -8.22 14.98 -26.16
C PHE A 186 -7.33 16.19 -26.50
N LEU A 187 -6.47 16.07 -27.52
CA LEU A 187 -5.70 17.16 -28.10
C LEU A 187 -6.06 17.27 -29.58
N GLN A 188 -6.37 18.47 -30.07
CA GLN A 188 -6.51 18.72 -31.50
C GLN A 188 -5.13 18.79 -32.15
N ASP A 189 -5.00 18.20 -33.34
CA ASP A 189 -3.84 18.43 -34.19
C ASP A 189 -3.78 19.93 -34.52
N CYS A 190 -2.67 20.59 -34.18
CA CYS A 190 -2.40 21.97 -34.59
C CYS A 190 -2.03 22.03 -36.07
#